data_AF-A0A1H5M420-F1
#
_entry.id   AF-A0A1H5M420-F1
#
_cell.length_a   1.000
_cell.length_b   1.000
_cell.length_c   1.000
_cell.angle_alpha   90.00
_cell.angle_beta   90.00
_cell.angle_gamma   90.00
#
_symmetry.space_group_name_H-M   'P 1'
#
loop_
_entity.id
_entity.type
_entity.pdbx_description
1 polymer ?
#
loop_
_entity_poly.entity_id
_entity_poly.type
_entity_poly.pdbx_seq_one_letter_code
_entity_poly.pdbx_strand_id
1 'polypeptide(L)'
;MSHRTPLEERLRAALEARGQLISAHDLSPARPPAGSTWGTRRIRRVLSVAVAATAAAAAVVVLVLSSNTPDRPRPAPPAQHSSPTVAPTSTVPPVVPSAVPSVSR
;
A
#
# COMPACT_ATOMS: atom_id res chain seq x y z
N MET A 1 40.61 -47.39 -32.20
CA MET A 1 39.39 -46.83 -32.82
C MET A 1 38.36 -47.94 -32.92
N SER A 2 37.25 -47.82 -32.20
CA SER A 2 36.22 -48.88 -32.19
C SER A 2 35.49 -48.88 -33.52
N HIS A 3 35.76 -49.88 -34.35
CA HIS A 3 35.08 -50.04 -35.63
C HIS A 3 33.64 -50.44 -35.34
N ARG A 4 32.70 -49.56 -35.69
CA ARG A 4 31.27 -49.84 -35.49
C ARG A 4 30.81 -50.84 -36.52
N THR A 5 29.94 -51.74 -36.09
CA THR A 5 29.37 -52.74 -37.00
C THR A 5 28.44 -52.05 -38.02
N PRO A 6 28.27 -52.59 -39.24
CA PRO A 6 27.34 -52.04 -40.23
C PRO A 6 25.88 -51.95 -39.76
N LEU A 7 25.52 -52.74 -38.74
CA LEU A 7 24.21 -52.68 -38.12
C LEU A 7 24.07 -51.47 -37.19
N GLU A 8 25.09 -51.17 -36.39
CA GLU A 8 25.09 -49.97 -35.53
C GLU A 8 24.99 -48.68 -36.33
N GLU A 9 25.63 -48.61 -37.51
CA GLU A 9 25.54 -47.42 -38.36
C GLU A 9 24.13 -47.22 -38.91
N ARG A 10 23.47 -48.32 -39.32
CA ARG A 10 22.08 -48.30 -39.76
C ARG A 10 21.13 -47.91 -38.64
N LEU A 11 21.35 -48.41 -37.42
CA LEU A 11 20.56 -48.00 -36.25
C LEU A 11 20.77 -46.53 -35.92
N ARG A 12 22.02 -46.04 -35.98
CA ARG A 12 22.32 -44.63 -35.74
C ARG A 12 21.62 -43.73 -36.75
N ALA A 13 21.74 -44.05 -38.04
CA ALA A 13 21.06 -43.30 -39.10
C ALA A 13 19.53 -43.32 -38.93
N ALA A 14 18.95 -44.48 -38.57
CA ALA A 14 17.51 -44.59 -38.33
C ALA A 14 17.05 -43.76 -37.12
N LEU A 15 17.80 -43.78 -36.02
CA LEU A 15 17.50 -42.99 -34.82
C LEU A 15 17.69 -41.49 -35.06
N GLU A 16 18.72 -41.09 -35.81
CA GLU A 16 18.93 -39.71 -36.22
C GLU A 16 17.74 -39.21 -37.07
N ALA A 17 17.35 -39.99 -38.09
CA ALA A 17 16.17 -39.69 -38.91
C ALA A 17 14.89 -39.59 -38.08
N ARG A 18 14.72 -40.45 -37.06
CA ARG A 18 13.59 -40.39 -36.13
C ARG A 18 13.64 -39.13 -35.26
N GLY A 19 14.82 -38.72 -34.81
CA GLY A 19 15.03 -37.50 -34.02
C GLY A 19 14.63 -36.24 -34.77
N GLN A 20 14.86 -36.17 -36.08
CA GLN A 20 14.46 -35.04 -36.92
C GLN A 20 12.93 -34.87 -37.05
N LEU A 21 12.15 -35.91 -36.70
CA LEU A 21 10.68 -35.83 -36.68
C LEU A 21 10.12 -35.29 -35.35
N ILE A 22 10.94 -35.20 -34.31
CA ILE A 22 10.50 -34.70 -33.00
C ILE A 22 10.50 -33.17 -33.06
N SER A 23 9.31 -32.58 -32.87
CA SER A 23 9.15 -31.13 -32.81
C SER A 23 9.28 -30.60 -31.38
N ALA A 24 9.45 -29.29 -31.23
CA ALA A 24 9.41 -28.64 -29.92
C ALA A 24 8.07 -28.87 -29.18
N HIS A 25 6.98 -29.16 -29.91
CA HIS A 25 5.69 -29.46 -29.32
C HIS A 25 5.67 -30.85 -28.67
N ASP A 26 6.31 -31.85 -29.27
CA ASP A 26 6.40 -33.22 -28.73
C ASP A 26 7.23 -33.27 -27.44
N LEU A 27 8.13 -32.31 -27.28
CA LEU A 27 8.92 -32.11 -26.05
C LEU A 27 8.26 -31.17 -25.05
N SER A 28 7.13 -30.56 -25.40
CA SER A 28 6.43 -29.66 -24.50
C SER A 28 5.92 -30.43 -23.28
N PRO A 29 6.09 -29.90 -22.07
CA PRO A 29 5.42 -30.43 -20.89
C PRO A 29 3.91 -30.56 -21.15
N ALA A 30 3.32 -31.66 -20.68
CA ALA A 30 1.88 -31.83 -20.73
C ALA A 30 1.22 -30.63 -20.05
N ARG A 31 0.29 -29.98 -20.75
CA ARG A 31 -0.41 -28.82 -20.21
C ARG A 31 -1.18 -29.29 -18.97
N PRO A 32 -1.01 -28.63 -17.80
CA PRO A 32 -1.82 -28.97 -16.65
C PRO A 32 -3.29 -28.81 -17.05
N PRO A 33 -4.19 -29.70 -16.57
CA PRO A 33 -5.59 -29.62 -16.91
C PRO A 33 -6.06 -28.19 -16.66
N ALA A 34 -6.61 -27.53 -17.67
CA ALA A 34 -7.10 -26.16 -17.58
C ALA A 34 -8.31 -26.00 -16.63
N GLY A 35 -8.63 -27.04 -15.86
CA GLY A 35 -9.77 -27.13 -14.96
C GLY A 35 -9.52 -26.50 -13.60
N SER A 36 -10.34 -25.50 -13.29
CA SER A 36 -10.66 -24.99 -11.95
C SER A 36 -9.62 -24.10 -11.25
N THR A 37 -9.29 -22.97 -11.88
CA THR A 37 -8.96 -21.75 -11.10
C THR A 37 -10.14 -21.25 -10.26
N TRP A 38 -11.34 -21.81 -10.46
CA TRP A 38 -12.53 -21.49 -9.68
C TRP A 38 -12.43 -21.96 -8.23
N GLY A 39 -11.81 -23.12 -7.98
CA GLY A 39 -11.59 -23.64 -6.62
C GLY A 39 -10.73 -22.69 -5.79
N THR A 40 -9.60 -22.23 -6.32
CA THR A 40 -8.71 -21.29 -5.63
C THR A 40 -9.34 -19.91 -5.44
N ARG A 41 -10.12 -19.44 -6.42
CA ARG A 41 -10.88 -18.17 -6.29
C ARG A 41 -11.96 -18.22 -5.21
N ARG A 42 -12.69 -19.34 -5.08
CA ARG A 42 -13.69 -19.51 -4.01
C ARG A 42 -13.05 -19.50 -2.62
N ILE A 43 -11.96 -20.25 -2.44
CA ILE A 43 -11.24 -20.31 -1.16
C ILE A 43 -10.77 -18.91 -0.75
N ARG A 44 -10.18 -18.16 -1.69
CA ARG A 44 -9.75 -16.77 -1.44
C ARG A 44 -10.92 -15.85 -1.05
N ARG A 45 -12.07 -15.95 -1.73
CA ARG A 45 -13.26 -15.15 -1.39
C ARG A 45 -13.79 -15.45 0.02
N VAL A 46 -13.87 -16.72 0.39
CA VAL A 46 -14.35 -17.12 1.73
C VAL A 46 -13.41 -16.58 2.81
N LEU A 47 -12.10 -16.72 2.62
CA LEU A 47 -11.09 -16.14 3.53
C LEU A 47 -11.25 -14.62 3.66
N SER A 48 -11.40 -13.90 2.55
CA SER A 48 -11.59 -12.45 2.58
C SER A 48 -12.87 -12.03 3.32
N VAL A 49 -13.98 -12.74 3.12
CA VAL A 49 -15.25 -12.45 3.82
C VAL A 49 -15.11 -12.74 5.32
N ALA A 50 -14.48 -13.85 5.69
CA ALA A 50 -14.24 -14.19 7.09
C ALA A 50 -13.38 -13.12 7.78
N VAL A 51 -12.27 -12.71 7.17
CA VAL A 51 -11.40 -11.64 7.71
C VAL A 51 -12.16 -10.32 7.86
N ALA A 52 -12.93 -9.92 6.83
CA ALA A 52 -13.71 -8.69 6.87
C ALA A 52 -14.77 -8.71 7.98
N ALA A 53 -15.49 -9.82 8.15
CA ALA A 53 -16.47 -9.98 9.22
C ALA A 53 -15.82 -9.90 10.61
N THR A 54 -14.67 -10.55 10.78
CA THR A 54 -13.93 -10.52 12.05
C THR A 54 -13.44 -9.10 12.37
N ALA A 55 -12.91 -8.39 11.38
CA ALA A 55 -12.46 -7.00 11.53
C ALA A 55 -13.62 -6.05 11.86
N ALA A 56 -14.78 -6.22 11.22
CA ALA A 56 -15.97 -5.43 11.50
C ALA A 56 -16.47 -5.65 12.93
N ALA A 57 -16.52 -6.90 13.40
CA ALA A 57 -16.91 -7.21 14.78
C ALA A 57 -15.95 -6.58 15.79
N ALA A 58 -14.63 -6.65 15.55
CA ALA A 58 -13.64 -6.01 16.40
C ALA A 58 -13.80 -4.48 16.45
N ALA A 59 -14.08 -3.84 15.31
CA ALA A 59 -14.33 -2.40 15.25
C ALA A 59 -15.56 -1.98 16.07
N VAL A 60 -16.65 -2.77 16.02
CA VAL A 60 -17.84 -2.52 16.84
C VAL A 60 -17.51 -2.60 18.33
N VAL A 61 -16.75 -3.62 18.76
CA VAL A 61 -16.33 -3.78 20.16
C VAL A 61 -15.52 -2.57 20.63
N VAL A 62 -14.55 -2.12 19.84
CA VAL A 62 -13.73 -0.94 20.16
C VAL A 62 -14.60 0.32 20.28
N LEU A 63 -15.56 0.50 19.37
CA LEU A 63 -16.42 1.68 19.33
C LEU A 63 -17.38 1.71 20.53
N VAL A 64 -17.92 0.56 20.93
CA VAL A 64 -18.73 0.41 22.14
C VAL A 64 -17.91 0.68 23.40
N LEU A 65 -16.69 0.14 23.48
CA LEU A 65 -15.82 0.34 24.64
C LEU A 65 -15.37 1.80 24.77
N SER A 66 -15.05 2.45 23.66
CA SER A 66 -14.64 3.86 23.63
C SER A 66 -15.79 4.80 24.01
N SER A 67 -17.01 4.50 23.55
CA SER A 67 -18.21 5.27 23.90
C SER A 67 -18.58 5.19 25.39
N ASN A 68 -18.11 4.16 26.11
CA ASN A 68 -18.33 3.98 27.53
C ASN A 68 -17.22 4.60 28.41
N THR A 69 -16.25 5.31 27.83
CA THR A 69 -15.22 5.99 28.62
C THR A 69 -15.83 7.25 29.26
N PRO A 70 -15.88 7.38 30.60
CA PRO A 70 -16.41 8.57 31.24
C PRO A 70 -15.55 9.78 30.89
N ASP A 71 -16.22 10.87 30.52
CA ASP A 71 -15.63 12.16 30.17
C ASP A 71 -14.67 12.58 31.28
N ARG A 72 -13.37 12.63 30.96
CA ARG A 72 -12.34 13.01 31.94
C ARG A 72 -12.55 14.49 32.26
N PRO A 73 -12.81 14.89 33.52
CA PRO A 73 -13.12 16.28 33.82
C PRO A 73 -11.95 17.18 33.39
N ARG A 74 -12.27 18.16 32.55
CA ARG A 74 -11.32 19.16 32.06
C ARG A 74 -10.74 19.91 33.26
N PRO A 75 -9.41 20.05 33.38
CA PRO A 75 -8.81 20.82 34.47
C PRO A 75 -9.38 22.24 34.50
N ALA A 76 -9.79 22.70 35.68
CA ALA A 76 -10.35 24.04 35.85
C ALA A 76 -9.29 25.10 35.45
N PRO A 77 -9.69 26.18 34.75
CA PRO A 77 -8.78 27.26 34.40
C PRO A 77 -8.16 27.90 35.65
N PRO A 78 -6.86 28.25 35.62
CA PRO A 78 -6.21 28.93 36.75
C PRO A 78 -6.85 30.31 36.98
N ALA A 79 -7.00 30.69 38.25
CA ALA A 79 -7.61 31.95 38.65
C ALA A 79 -6.82 33.15 38.09
N GLN A 80 -7.51 34.07 37.41
CA GLN A 80 -6.91 35.31 36.92
C GLN A 80 -6.96 36.38 38.03
N HIS A 81 -5.80 36.90 38.41
CA HIS A 81 -5.70 38.05 39.32
C HIS A 81 -5.87 39.35 38.51
N SER A 82 -6.85 40.18 38.88
CA SER A 82 -7.01 41.53 38.32
C SER A 82 -5.93 42.46 38.88
N SER A 83 -4.99 42.90 38.05
CA SER A 83 -4.03 43.94 38.40
C SER A 83 -4.63 45.32 38.13
N PRO A 84 -4.45 46.33 39.01
CA PRO A 84 -5.08 47.64 38.86
C PRO A 84 -4.46 48.47 37.72
N THR A 85 -5.34 49.05 36.89
CA THR A 85 -5.04 49.94 35.78
C THR A 85 -4.34 51.23 36.24
N VAL A 86 -3.09 51.43 35.81
CA VAL A 86 -2.41 52.74 35.88
C VAL A 86 -2.78 53.52 34.61
N ALA A 87 -3.39 54.70 34.78
CA ALA A 87 -3.74 55.60 33.68
C ALA A 87 -2.50 56.34 33.15
N PRO A 88 -2.20 56.34 31.84
CA PRO A 88 -1.17 57.21 31.29
C PRO A 88 -1.71 58.59 30.94
N THR A 89 -1.03 59.62 31.42
CA THR A 89 -1.19 61.04 31.09
C THR A 89 -0.92 61.29 29.60
N SER A 90 -1.90 61.86 28.88
CA SER A 90 -1.80 62.22 27.46
C SER A 90 -0.89 63.44 27.27
N THR A 91 0.26 63.26 26.63
CA THR A 91 1.18 64.35 26.22
C THR A 91 1.00 64.62 24.72
N VAL A 92 0.73 65.88 24.39
CA VAL A 92 0.45 66.46 23.06
C VAL A 92 1.61 66.24 22.07
N PRO A 93 1.36 65.97 20.76
CA PRO A 93 2.41 65.72 19.78
C PRO A 93 3.03 67.01 19.19
N PRO A 94 4.34 67.05 18.88
CA PRO A 94 4.91 68.11 18.06
C PRO A 94 4.89 67.81 16.55
N VAL A 95 4.93 68.91 15.79
CA VAL A 95 4.70 69.10 14.35
C VAL A 95 5.92 68.72 13.46
N VAL A 96 5.59 68.03 12.34
CA VAL A 96 6.15 67.88 10.95
C VAL A 96 7.24 68.90 10.53
N PRO A 97 8.32 68.60 9.73
CA PRO A 97 8.22 68.29 8.27
C PRO A 97 9.39 67.56 7.52
N SER A 98 9.17 67.37 6.20
CA SER A 98 10.14 67.05 5.11
C SER A 98 10.47 65.58 4.85
N ALA A 99 10.65 65.08 3.62
CA ALA A 99 10.50 65.56 2.25
C ALA A 99 10.47 64.34 1.31
N VAL A 100 9.85 64.51 0.13
CA VAL A 100 9.75 63.54 -1.00
C VAL A 100 11.12 63.38 -1.69
N PRO A 101 11.45 62.21 -2.29
CA PRO A 101 11.39 62.12 -3.76
C PRO A 101 11.02 60.73 -4.35
N SER A 102 10.27 60.76 -5.48
CA SER A 102 10.49 60.05 -6.77
C SER A 102 10.70 58.51 -6.79
N VAL A 103 9.95 57.66 -7.51
CA VAL A 103 9.96 57.32 -8.97
C VAL A 103 9.05 56.04 -9.06
N SER A 104 8.06 55.85 -9.94
CA SER A 104 8.10 55.27 -11.31
C SER A 104 6.73 54.62 -11.59
N ARG A 105 6.04 54.96 -12.69
CA ARG A 105 5.69 54.07 -13.82
C ARG A 105 4.65 54.72 -14.73
#